data_AF-A0AA97B3J8-F1
#
_entry.id   AF-A0AA97B3J8-F1
#
_cell.length_a   1.000
_cell.length_b   1.000
_cell.length_c   1.000
_cell.angle_alpha   90.00
_cell.angle_beta   90.00
_cell.angle_gamma   90.00
#
_symmetry.space_group_name_H-M   'P 1'
#
loop_
_entity.id
_entity.type
_entity.pdbx_description
1 polymer ?
#
loop_
_entity_poly.entity_id
_entity_poly.type
_entity_poly.pdbx_seq_one_letter_code
_entity_poly.pdbx_strand_id
1 'polypeptide(L)'
;MRWSDGTPLFERARDEARDALKDLLPEEPATVLVCTQSPAAPPPPGFDRGRLRSLVDEAKATHGTADLSRCLDMAARALEENPMPAKRLVLVSDMTAAAFRLEAPPPTVKGPTGAPVKPEVVLRDAAEGHEVLNNRAIVDLKVEPALQAGPRTFQFTFTVRNFGAEPVKDLEAAVRVGESTLAKGFVDIPRAARRRRRSPCASRRAARCWGR
;
A
#
# COMPACT_ATOMS: atom_id res chain seq x y z
N MET A 1 -0.29 -10.28 4.20
CA MET A 1 -0.93 -11.07 3.11
C MET A 1 0.17 -11.90 2.48
N ARG A 2 -0.05 -13.16 2.14
CA ARG A 2 0.95 -14.02 1.48
C ARG A 2 0.52 -14.24 0.02
N TRP A 3 1.42 -14.09 -0.94
CA TRP A 3 1.27 -14.37 -2.38
C TRP A 3 1.56 -15.86 -2.67
N SER A 4 1.48 -16.27 -3.93
CA SER A 4 1.54 -17.66 -4.43
C SER A 4 2.67 -18.54 -3.87
N ASP A 5 3.81 -17.95 -3.53
CA ASP A 5 5.02 -18.54 -2.94
C ASP A 5 5.12 -18.37 -1.41
N GLY A 6 4.19 -17.64 -0.80
CA GLY A 6 4.21 -17.25 0.60
C GLY A 6 4.64 -15.80 0.86
N THR A 7 5.19 -15.10 -0.13
CA THR A 7 5.76 -13.75 -0.01
C THR A 7 4.66 -12.69 -0.17
N PRO A 8 4.51 -11.65 0.64
CA PRO A 8 3.50 -10.61 0.36
C PRO A 8 3.78 -9.88 -0.98
N LEU A 9 2.73 -9.58 -1.77
CA LEU A 9 2.87 -8.74 -2.99
C LEU A 9 3.58 -7.40 -2.72
N PHE A 10 3.34 -6.84 -1.54
CA PHE A 10 4.02 -5.61 -1.13
C PHE A 10 5.52 -5.80 -0.92
N GLU A 11 5.97 -6.95 -0.42
CA GLU A 11 7.41 -7.25 -0.31
C GLU A 11 8.05 -7.32 -1.69
N ARG A 12 7.39 -8.00 -2.62
CA ARG A 12 7.82 -8.05 -4.01
C ARG A 12 7.90 -6.67 -4.65
N ALA A 13 6.91 -5.81 -4.42
CA ALA A 13 6.96 -4.42 -4.86
C ALA A 13 8.13 -3.64 -4.24
N ARG A 14 8.52 -3.95 -2.99
CA ARG A 14 9.72 -3.36 -2.39
C ARG A 14 10.99 -3.86 -3.06
N ASP A 15 11.07 -5.14 -3.40
CA ASP A 15 12.21 -5.70 -4.13
C ASP A 15 12.35 -5.07 -5.52
N GLU A 16 11.25 -4.96 -6.27
CA GLU A 16 11.23 -4.26 -7.56
C GLU A 16 11.64 -2.78 -7.46
N ALA A 17 11.21 -2.09 -6.39
CA ALA A 17 11.62 -0.72 -6.15
C ALA A 17 13.11 -0.62 -5.78
N ARG A 18 13.66 -1.58 -5.01
CA ARG A 18 15.09 -1.63 -4.69
C ARG A 18 15.91 -1.89 -5.95
N ASP A 19 15.44 -2.74 -6.84
CA ASP A 19 16.11 -3.04 -8.10
C ASP A 19 16.08 -1.83 -9.04
N ALA A 20 14.96 -1.11 -9.12
CA ALA A 20 14.89 0.16 -9.87
C ALA A 20 15.90 1.21 -9.35
N LEU A 21 16.15 1.26 -8.04
CA LEU A 21 17.15 2.15 -7.45
C LEU A 21 18.60 1.72 -7.76
N LYS A 22 18.85 0.43 -8.02
CA LYS A 22 20.19 -0.07 -8.40
C LYS A 22 20.56 0.30 -9.83
N ASP A 23 19.56 0.41 -10.71
CA ASP A 23 19.76 0.74 -12.13
C ASP A 23 20.12 2.22 -12.36
N LEU A 24 19.97 3.08 -11.35
CA LEU A 24 20.24 4.51 -11.45
C LEU A 24 21.75 4.81 -11.44
N LEU A 25 22.20 5.65 -12.37
CA LEU A 25 23.57 6.14 -12.42
C LEU A 25 23.89 7.08 -11.24
N PRO A 26 25.17 7.24 -10.84
CA PRO A 26 25.55 8.14 -9.74
C PRO A 26 25.13 9.59 -9.94
N GLU A 27 25.17 10.08 -11.18
CA GLU A 27 24.79 11.43 -11.59
C GLU A 27 23.27 11.66 -11.74
N GLU A 28 22.42 10.67 -11.46
CA GLU A 28 20.97 10.80 -11.61
C GLU A 28 20.29 11.18 -10.29
N PRO A 29 19.72 12.39 -10.14
CA PRO A 29 18.96 12.75 -8.95
C PRO A 29 17.61 12.00 -8.93
N ALA A 30 17.24 11.44 -7.78
CA ALA A 30 16.01 10.66 -7.62
C ALA A 30 15.28 10.99 -6.32
N THR A 31 13.98 10.67 -6.29
CA THR A 31 13.13 10.77 -5.10
C THR A 31 12.17 9.58 -5.04
N VAL A 32 11.69 9.24 -3.85
CA VAL A 32 10.75 8.13 -3.62
C VAL A 32 9.46 8.69 -3.04
N LEU A 33 8.33 8.25 -3.61
CA LEU A 33 6.99 8.61 -3.16
C LEU A 33 6.19 7.34 -2.88
N VAL A 34 5.68 7.20 -1.66
CA VAL A 34 4.79 6.09 -1.29
C VAL A 34 3.34 6.51 -1.54
N CYS A 35 2.68 5.83 -2.48
CA CYS A 35 1.31 6.12 -2.84
C CYS A 35 0.32 5.56 -1.82
N THR A 36 -0.52 6.43 -1.27
CA THR A 36 -1.64 6.08 -0.38
C THR A 36 -2.88 6.87 -0.81
N GLN A 37 -3.96 6.84 -0.03
CA GLN A 37 -5.16 7.63 -0.31
C GLN A 37 -4.90 9.15 -0.19
N SER A 38 -3.94 9.54 0.66
CA SER A 38 -3.51 10.92 0.84
C SER A 38 -1.98 10.97 0.92
N PRO A 39 -1.29 10.84 -0.23
CA PRO A 39 0.17 10.84 -0.25
C PRO A 39 0.72 12.20 0.19
N ALA A 40 1.82 12.16 0.93
CA ALA A 40 2.59 13.37 1.25
C ALA A 40 3.44 13.78 0.04
N ALA A 41 3.75 15.07 -0.11
CA ALA A 41 4.65 15.52 -1.17
C ALA A 41 6.04 14.88 -1.00
N PRO A 42 6.63 14.30 -2.06
CA PRO A 42 7.97 13.77 -1.97
C PRO A 42 8.97 14.91 -1.79
N PRO A 43 10.12 14.67 -1.14
CA PRO A 43 11.20 15.64 -1.14
C PRO A 43 11.73 15.85 -2.57
N PRO A 44 12.37 17.00 -2.86
CA PRO A 44 13.01 17.25 -4.15
C PRO A 44 14.02 16.14 -4.50
N PRO A 45 14.18 15.78 -5.79
CA PRO A 45 15.15 14.77 -6.22
C PRO A 45 16.58 15.12 -5.79
N GLY A 46 17.31 14.12 -5.27
CA GLY A 46 18.68 14.27 -4.81
C GLY A 46 19.52 13.01 -5.03
N PHE A 47 20.76 13.02 -4.54
CA PHE A 47 21.74 11.95 -4.81
C PHE A 47 21.88 10.92 -3.67
N ASP A 48 21.22 11.15 -2.53
CA ASP A 48 21.36 10.29 -1.34
C ASP A 48 20.62 8.96 -1.48
N ARG A 49 21.32 7.93 -1.98
CA ARG A 49 20.77 6.59 -2.18
C ARG A 49 20.51 5.84 -0.88
N GLY A 50 21.24 6.17 0.19
CA GLY A 50 21.01 5.61 1.52
C GLY A 50 19.60 5.97 1.98
N ARG A 51 19.27 7.27 1.92
CA ARG A 51 17.94 7.77 2.27
C ARG A 51 16.84 7.20 1.38
N LEU A 52 17.04 7.12 0.07
CA LEU A 52 16.02 6.54 -0.83
C LEU A 52 15.74 5.07 -0.50
N ARG A 53 16.78 4.28 -0.21
CA ARG A 53 16.63 2.89 0.19
C ARG A 53 15.90 2.77 1.53
N SER A 54 16.25 3.60 2.52
CA SER A 54 15.55 3.64 3.81
C SER A 54 14.06 3.96 3.64
N LEU A 55 13.69 4.89 2.76
CA LEU A 55 12.28 5.20 2.48
C LEU A 55 11.51 4.00 1.91
N VAL A 56 12.14 3.20 1.03
CA VAL A 56 11.55 1.97 0.50
C VAL A 56 11.43 0.90 1.60
N ASP A 57 12.44 0.76 2.45
CA ASP A 57 12.47 -0.24 3.52
C ASP A 57 11.46 0.06 4.64
N GLU A 58 11.28 1.34 4.95
CA GLU A 58 10.33 1.82 5.96
C GLU A 58 8.87 1.82 5.46
N ALA A 59 8.66 1.78 4.14
CA ALA A 59 7.33 1.71 3.55
C ALA A 59 6.59 0.46 4.07
N LYS A 60 5.32 0.64 4.47
CA LYS A 60 4.46 -0.42 5.01
C LYS A 60 3.14 -0.48 4.25
N ALA A 61 2.71 -1.68 3.93
CA ALA A 61 1.37 -1.92 3.43
C ALA A 61 0.32 -1.42 4.43
N THR A 62 -0.64 -0.66 3.95
CA THR A 62 -1.79 -0.22 4.74
C THR A 62 -3.07 -0.92 4.24
N HIS A 63 -4.17 -0.76 4.97
CA HIS A 63 -5.49 -1.26 4.55
C HIS A 63 -6.25 -0.25 3.67
N GLY A 64 -5.68 0.94 3.44
CA GLY A 64 -6.28 1.98 2.61
C GLY A 64 -6.05 1.73 1.12
N THR A 65 -6.85 2.39 0.29
CA THR A 65 -6.65 2.40 -1.16
C THR A 65 -5.49 3.33 -1.53
N ALA A 66 -4.76 3.02 -2.61
CA ALA A 66 -3.83 3.97 -3.24
C ALA A 66 -4.55 4.81 -4.31
N ASP A 67 -4.15 6.06 -4.47
CA ASP A 67 -4.55 6.91 -5.60
C ASP A 67 -3.33 7.17 -6.49
N LEU A 68 -3.13 6.32 -7.50
CA LEU A 68 -1.94 6.36 -8.35
C LEU A 68 -1.94 7.59 -9.27
N SER A 69 -3.11 8.02 -9.74
CA SER A 69 -3.22 9.23 -10.58
C SER A 69 -2.72 10.46 -9.82
N ARG A 70 -3.20 10.68 -8.59
CA ARG A 70 -2.71 11.78 -7.75
C ARG A 70 -1.22 11.64 -7.42
N CYS A 71 -0.78 10.41 -7.18
CA CYS A 71 0.62 10.13 -6.86
C CYS A 71 1.56 10.47 -8.03
N LEU A 72 1.16 10.10 -9.25
CA LEU A 72 1.90 10.42 -10.47
C LEU A 72 1.94 11.93 -10.75
N ASP A 73 0.84 12.65 -10.52
CA ASP A 73 0.83 14.12 -10.63
C ASP A 73 1.80 14.78 -9.65
N MET A 74 1.83 14.30 -8.40
CA MET A 74 2.75 14.80 -7.38
C MET A 74 4.21 14.48 -7.71
N ALA A 75 4.48 13.27 -8.22
CA ALA A 75 5.81 12.89 -8.67
C ALA A 75 6.25 13.72 -9.88
N ALA A 76 5.36 13.98 -10.84
CA ALA A 76 5.62 14.84 -11.98
C ALA A 76 6.00 16.26 -11.53
N ARG A 77 5.26 16.86 -10.59
CA ARG A 77 5.59 18.17 -10.03
C ARG A 77 6.96 18.22 -9.37
N ALA A 78 7.34 17.18 -8.62
CA ALA A 78 8.66 17.09 -8.01
C ALA A 78 9.79 16.98 -9.07
N LEU A 79 9.49 16.41 -10.25
CA LEU A 79 10.41 16.41 -11.38
C LEU A 79 10.43 17.75 -12.14
N GLU A 80 9.40 18.59 -12.06
CA GLU A 80 9.40 19.92 -12.69
C GLU A 80 10.48 20.82 -12.09
N GLU A 81 10.70 20.72 -10.78
CA GLU A 81 11.73 21.48 -10.06
C GLU A 81 13.16 21.11 -10.46
N ASN A 82 13.34 19.96 -11.14
CA ASN A 82 14.64 19.49 -11.57
C ASN A 82 14.96 19.96 -13.01
N PRO A 83 16.13 20.62 -13.24
CA PRO A 83 16.51 21.13 -14.56
C PRO A 83 16.94 20.05 -15.57
N MET A 84 17.05 18.78 -15.17
CA MET A 84 17.49 17.69 -16.04
C MET A 84 16.49 17.42 -17.18
N PRO A 85 16.95 17.22 -18.43
CA PRO A 85 16.08 17.06 -19.60
C PRO A 85 15.43 15.67 -19.69
N ALA A 86 16.08 14.62 -19.16
CA ALA A 86 15.55 13.26 -19.16
C ALA A 86 14.79 12.99 -17.85
N LYS A 87 13.45 13.15 -17.88
CA LYS A 87 12.56 12.95 -16.73
C LYS A 87 11.86 11.59 -16.85
N ARG A 88 12.12 10.69 -15.91
CA ARG A 88 11.54 9.35 -15.83
C ARG A 88 10.79 9.14 -14.52
N LEU A 89 9.62 8.52 -14.60
CA LEU A 89 8.83 8.03 -13.48
C LEU A 89 8.85 6.49 -13.50
N VAL A 90 9.22 5.86 -12.39
CA VAL A 90 9.09 4.40 -12.22
C VAL A 90 7.95 4.14 -11.26
N LEU A 91 6.89 3.47 -11.72
CA LEU A 91 5.74 3.10 -10.92
C LEU A 91 5.77 1.60 -10.65
N VAL A 92 5.91 1.25 -9.37
CA VAL A 92 5.79 -0.13 -8.90
C VAL A 92 4.42 -0.32 -8.25
N SER A 93 3.61 -1.24 -8.76
CA SER A 93 2.27 -1.50 -8.24
C SER A 93 1.80 -2.91 -8.63
N ASP A 94 0.70 -3.37 -8.04
CA ASP A 94 -0.03 -4.59 -8.43
C ASP A 94 -1.02 -4.32 -9.58
N MET A 95 -0.94 -3.13 -10.19
CA MET A 95 -1.75 -2.69 -11.33
C MET A 95 -3.27 -2.83 -11.12
N THR A 96 -3.71 -2.75 -9.87
CA THR A 96 -5.13 -2.84 -9.54
C THR A 96 -5.91 -1.65 -10.13
N ALA A 97 -6.92 -1.95 -10.95
CA ALA A 97 -7.71 -0.94 -11.67
C ALA A 97 -8.32 0.14 -10.75
N ALA A 98 -8.68 -0.23 -9.52
CA ALA A 98 -9.26 0.70 -8.54
C ALA A 98 -8.30 1.82 -8.09
N ALA A 99 -7.00 1.68 -8.33
CA ALA A 99 -5.99 2.67 -7.98
C ALA A 99 -5.78 3.73 -9.08
N PHE A 100 -6.33 3.51 -10.28
CA PHE A 100 -6.24 4.43 -11.41
C PHE A 100 -7.53 5.22 -11.60
N ARG A 101 -7.40 6.55 -11.76
CA ARG A 101 -8.47 7.41 -12.25
C ARG A 101 -8.23 7.67 -13.74
N LEU A 102 -8.82 6.85 -14.59
CA LEU A 102 -8.64 6.94 -16.06
C LEU A 102 -9.28 8.19 -16.68
N GLU A 103 -10.19 8.84 -15.94
CA GLU A 103 -10.80 10.13 -16.28
C GLU A 103 -9.83 11.32 -16.07
N ALA A 104 -8.73 11.13 -15.33
CA ALA A 104 -7.76 12.19 -15.05
C ALA A 104 -6.82 12.41 -16.26
N PRO A 105 -6.44 13.66 -16.56
CA PRO A 105 -5.48 13.93 -17.62
C PRO A 105 -4.12 13.27 -17.28
N PRO A 106 -3.35 12.84 -18.30
CA PRO A 106 -2.04 12.27 -18.07
C PRO A 106 -1.10 13.30 -17.45
N PRO A 107 -0.18 12.88 -16.56
CA PRO A 107 0.76 13.80 -15.92
C PRO A 107 1.68 14.42 -16.97
N THR A 108 1.81 15.74 -16.93
CA THR A 108 2.75 16.51 -17.77
C THR A 108 3.77 17.22 -16.88
N VAL A 109 5.01 17.30 -17.34
CA VAL A 109 6.07 18.07 -16.70
C VAL A 109 6.51 19.23 -17.60
N LYS A 110 6.78 20.40 -17.03
CA LYS A 110 7.43 21.48 -17.79
C LYS A 110 8.84 21.04 -18.25
N GLY A 111 9.05 21.10 -19.56
CA GLY A 111 10.34 20.89 -20.20
C GLY A 111 11.25 22.12 -20.11
N PRO A 112 12.51 22.01 -20.55
CA PRO A 112 13.49 23.10 -20.49
C PRO A 112 13.05 24.39 -21.22
N THR A 113 12.18 24.26 -22.22
CA THR A 113 11.62 25.37 -23.02
C THR A 113 10.28 25.88 -22.51
N GLY A 114 9.80 25.40 -21.35
CA GLY A 114 8.49 25.73 -20.79
C GLY A 114 7.30 25.00 -21.39
N ALA A 115 7.51 24.20 -22.45
CA ALA A 115 6.46 23.36 -23.05
C ALA A 115 6.15 22.13 -22.16
N PRO A 116 4.88 21.66 -22.13
CA PRO A 116 4.52 20.44 -21.42
C PRO A 116 5.12 19.22 -22.14
N VAL A 117 6.00 18.51 -21.44
CA VAL A 117 6.60 17.25 -21.87
C VAL A 117 5.95 16.11 -21.09
N LYS A 118 5.65 15.00 -21.76
CA LYS A 118 5.22 13.77 -21.08
C LYS A 118 6.45 13.05 -20.55
N PRO A 119 6.56 12.80 -19.23
CA PRO A 119 7.67 12.04 -18.70
C PRO A 119 7.59 10.58 -19.19
N GLU A 120 8.74 9.93 -19.30
CA GLU A 120 8.77 8.48 -19.54
C GLU A 120 8.22 7.79 -18.28
N VAL A 121 7.18 6.95 -18.42
CA VAL A 121 6.61 6.19 -17.30
C VAL A 121 6.93 4.71 -17.49
N VAL A 122 7.80 4.19 -16.63
CA VAL A 122 8.15 2.77 -16.58
C VAL A 122 7.27 2.09 -15.54
N LEU A 123 6.43 1.16 -15.99
CA LEU A 123 5.57 0.36 -15.12
C LEU A 123 6.30 -0.92 -14.74
N ARG A 124 6.46 -1.17 -13.43
CA ARG A 124 6.92 -2.45 -12.90
C ARG A 124 5.76 -3.11 -12.17
N ASP A 125 5.23 -4.17 -12.78
CA ASP A 125 4.11 -4.90 -12.24
C ASP A 125 4.58 -5.93 -11.21
N ALA A 126 4.33 -5.66 -9.93
CA ALA A 126 4.55 -6.63 -8.86
C ALA A 126 3.67 -7.88 -9.05
N ALA A 127 2.57 -7.73 -9.78
CA ALA A 127 1.70 -8.76 -10.32
C ALA A 127 2.36 -9.81 -11.23
N GLU A 128 3.49 -9.48 -11.90
CA GLU A 128 4.04 -10.24 -13.03
C GLU A 128 2.99 -10.72 -14.06
N GLY A 129 1.99 -9.89 -14.34
CA GLY A 129 0.98 -10.20 -15.36
C GLY A 129 -0.03 -11.28 -14.98
N HIS A 130 -0.11 -11.67 -13.71
CA HIS A 130 -1.13 -12.63 -13.25
C HIS A 130 -2.54 -12.06 -13.36
N GLU A 131 -3.35 -12.62 -14.27
CA GLU A 131 -4.74 -12.16 -14.55
C GLU A 131 -5.70 -12.32 -13.36
N VAL A 132 -5.47 -13.31 -12.48
CA VAL A 132 -6.30 -13.57 -11.31
C VAL A 132 -5.45 -13.49 -10.04
N LEU A 133 -5.62 -12.41 -9.30
CA LEU A 133 -5.03 -12.28 -7.98
C LEU A 133 -6.00 -12.86 -6.94
N ASN A 134 -5.56 -13.86 -6.17
CA ASN A 134 -6.32 -14.39 -5.03
C ASN A 134 -6.28 -13.43 -3.81
N ASN A 135 -6.51 -12.15 -4.08
CA ASN A 135 -6.36 -11.05 -3.14
C ASN A 135 -7.48 -11.07 -2.10
N ARG A 136 -7.10 -10.99 -0.83
CA ARG A 136 -8.02 -10.85 0.31
C ARG A 136 -7.55 -9.65 1.11
N ALA A 137 -8.35 -8.60 1.19
CA ALA A 137 -7.94 -7.36 1.82
C ALA A 137 -8.86 -7.00 2.99
N ILE A 138 -8.27 -6.37 4.00
CA ILE A 138 -9.03 -5.58 4.97
C ILE A 138 -9.39 -4.27 4.25
N VAL A 139 -10.69 -4.01 4.12
CA VAL A 139 -11.25 -2.89 3.34
C VAL A 139 -11.95 -1.85 4.20
N ASP A 140 -12.00 -2.08 5.51
CA ASP A 140 -12.52 -1.14 6.50
C ASP A 140 -11.99 -1.54 7.88
N LEU A 141 -11.62 -0.56 8.69
CA LEU A 141 -11.19 -0.75 10.08
C LEU A 141 -11.74 0.40 10.92
N LYS A 142 -12.63 0.08 11.85
CA LYS A 142 -13.19 1.00 12.83
C LYS A 142 -12.69 0.63 14.22
N VAL A 143 -12.15 1.60 14.95
CA VAL A 143 -11.70 1.44 16.34
C VAL A 143 -12.55 2.34 17.21
N GLU A 144 -13.26 1.76 18.16
CA GLU A 144 -14.18 2.49 19.05
C GLU A 144 -13.88 2.14 20.51
N PRO A 145 -14.00 3.08 21.46
CA PRO A 145 -13.96 2.74 22.88
C PRO A 145 -15.07 1.73 23.22
N ALA A 146 -14.72 0.63 23.88
CA ALA A 146 -15.67 -0.40 24.28
C ALA A 146 -16.11 -0.17 25.73
N LEU A 147 -16.81 0.93 26.02
CA LEU A 147 -17.13 1.33 27.40
C LEU A 147 -17.82 0.22 28.23
N GLN A 148 -18.55 -0.68 27.56
CA GLN A 148 -19.20 -1.86 28.16
C GLN A 148 -18.22 -2.95 28.64
N ALA A 149 -17.00 -2.99 28.10
CA ALA A 149 -15.96 -3.95 28.46
C ALA A 149 -14.94 -3.39 29.48
N GLY A 150 -15.15 -2.16 29.94
CA GLY A 150 -14.35 -1.52 30.99
C GLY A 150 -13.51 -0.32 30.51
N PRO A 151 -12.92 0.45 31.46
CA PRO A 151 -12.11 1.61 31.13
C PRO A 151 -10.87 1.21 30.30
N ARG A 152 -10.55 2.00 29.28
CA ARG A 152 -9.42 1.79 28.34
C ARG A 152 -9.51 0.51 27.48
N THR A 153 -10.72 -0.01 27.26
CA THR A 153 -10.94 -1.10 26.30
C THR A 153 -11.37 -0.55 24.95
N PHE A 154 -10.95 -1.23 23.88
CA PHE A 154 -11.25 -0.83 22.51
C PHE A 154 -11.88 -1.99 21.76
N GLN A 155 -12.87 -1.68 20.95
CA GLN A 155 -13.48 -2.59 19.99
C GLN A 155 -12.88 -2.30 18.62
N PHE A 156 -12.27 -3.33 18.04
CA PHE A 156 -11.78 -3.28 16.67
C PHE A 156 -12.80 -3.98 15.79
N THR A 157 -13.32 -3.25 14.80
CA THR A 157 -14.22 -3.78 13.79
C THR A 157 -13.52 -3.70 12.45
N PHE A 158 -13.23 -4.82 11.83
CA PHE A 158 -12.61 -4.83 10.50
C PHE A 158 -13.50 -5.57 9.51
N THR A 159 -13.44 -5.14 8.25
CA THR A 159 -14.15 -5.81 7.17
C THR A 159 -13.13 -6.40 6.21
N VAL A 160 -13.27 -7.70 5.94
CA VAL A 160 -12.44 -8.41 4.96
C VAL A 160 -13.26 -8.64 3.70
N ARG A 161 -12.65 -8.41 2.54
CA ARG A 161 -13.23 -8.72 1.23
C ARG A 161 -12.34 -9.71 0.49
N ASN A 162 -12.96 -10.72 -0.08
CA ASN A 162 -12.30 -11.66 -0.98
C ASN A 162 -12.50 -11.17 -2.42
N PHE A 163 -11.39 -10.85 -3.09
CA PHE A 163 -11.35 -10.48 -4.51
C PHE A 163 -10.94 -11.66 -5.40
N GLY A 164 -10.57 -12.81 -4.81
CA GLY A 164 -10.23 -14.03 -5.53
C GLY A 164 -11.45 -14.79 -6.06
N ALA A 165 -11.18 -15.72 -6.97
CA ALA A 165 -12.18 -16.55 -7.63
C ALA A 165 -12.73 -17.67 -6.72
N GLU A 166 -11.99 -18.03 -5.67
CA GLU A 166 -12.33 -19.15 -4.79
C GLU A 166 -12.80 -18.69 -3.40
N PRO A 167 -13.79 -19.38 -2.79
CA PRO A 167 -14.16 -19.14 -1.40
C PRO A 167 -13.02 -19.54 -0.46
N VAL A 168 -12.94 -18.88 0.69
CA VAL A 168 -11.92 -19.16 1.71
C VAL A 168 -12.61 -19.53 3.01
N LYS A 169 -12.21 -20.66 3.57
CA LYS A 169 -12.61 -21.09 4.91
C LYS A 169 -11.47 -20.88 5.89
N ASP A 170 -11.84 -20.65 7.14
CA ASP A 170 -10.92 -20.55 8.27
C ASP A 170 -9.79 -19.52 8.06
N LEU A 171 -10.09 -18.37 7.44
CA LEU A 171 -9.09 -17.32 7.28
C LEU A 171 -8.75 -16.71 8.64
N GLU A 172 -7.53 -16.95 9.11
CA GLU A 172 -7.04 -16.37 10.35
C GLU A 172 -6.92 -14.84 10.24
N ALA A 173 -7.64 -14.14 11.11
CA ALA A 173 -7.53 -12.70 11.32
C ALA A 173 -7.11 -12.41 12.77
N ALA A 174 -6.02 -11.66 12.91
CA ALA A 174 -5.46 -11.29 14.20
C ALA A 174 -5.29 -9.77 14.30
N VAL A 175 -5.58 -9.21 15.48
CA VAL A 175 -5.28 -7.83 15.84
C VAL A 175 -4.02 -7.84 16.69
N ARG A 176 -3.01 -7.08 16.26
CA ARG A 176 -1.72 -6.96 16.96
C ARG A 176 -1.40 -5.49 17.24
N VAL A 177 -0.78 -5.23 18.38
CA VAL A 177 -0.19 -3.93 18.73
C VAL A 177 1.26 -4.17 19.12
N GLY A 178 2.18 -3.68 18.30
CA GLY A 178 3.59 -4.08 18.37
C GLY A 178 3.73 -5.59 18.16
N GLU A 179 4.45 -6.25 19.06
CA GLU A 179 4.65 -7.70 19.06
C GLU A 179 3.52 -8.47 19.76
N SER A 180 2.62 -7.78 20.46
CA SER A 180 1.55 -8.41 21.23
C SER A 180 0.32 -8.69 20.36
N THR A 181 -0.13 -9.94 20.33
CA THR A 181 -1.42 -10.31 19.71
C THR A 181 -2.55 -10.09 20.71
N LEU A 182 -3.45 -9.16 20.40
CA LEU A 182 -4.55 -8.77 21.29
C LEU A 182 -5.79 -9.64 21.10
N ALA A 183 -6.08 -10.04 19.86
CA ALA A 183 -7.18 -10.94 19.52
C ALA A 183 -6.85 -11.74 18.26
N LYS A 184 -7.39 -12.95 18.16
CA LYS A 184 -7.28 -13.84 17.00
C LYS A 184 -8.63 -14.51 16.73
N GLY A 185 -8.88 -14.89 15.49
CA GLY A 185 -9.88 -15.90 15.16
C GLY A 185 -10.10 -16.00 13.66
N PHE A 186 -11.06 -16.81 13.27
CA PHE A 186 -11.20 -17.27 11.89
C PHE A 186 -12.41 -16.65 11.21
N VAL A 187 -12.32 -16.43 9.91
CA VAL A 187 -13.38 -15.84 9.09
C VAL A 187 -13.57 -16.65 7.82
N ASP A 188 -14.80 -17.10 7.56
CA ASP A 188 -15.17 -17.69 6.28
C ASP A 188 -15.66 -16.61 5.33
N ILE A 189 -15.05 -16.51 4.16
CA ILE A 189 -15.37 -15.49 3.16
C ILE A 189 -15.72 -16.17 1.84
N PRO A 190 -17.02 -16.16 1.46
CA PRO A 190 -17.44 -16.64 0.15
C PRO A 190 -16.77 -15.86 -0.99
N ARG A 191 -16.78 -16.42 -2.21
CA ARG A 191 -16.28 -15.76 -3.42
C ARG A 191 -16.93 -14.38 -3.58
N ALA A 192 -16.12 -13.37 -3.89
CA ALA A 192 -16.57 -11.99 -4.13
C ALA A 192 -17.42 -11.36 -3.00
N ALA A 193 -17.39 -11.93 -1.78
CA ALA A 193 -18.20 -11.46 -0.65
C ALA A 193 -17.41 -10.53 0.29
N ARG A 194 -18.15 -9.69 1.02
CA ARG A 194 -17.65 -8.82 2.09
C ARG A 194 -18.14 -9.34 3.44
N ARG A 195 -17.24 -9.59 4.40
CA ARG A 195 -17.59 -9.99 5.78
C ARG A 195 -17.04 -9.00 6.80
N ARG A 196 -17.92 -8.50 7.66
CA ARG A 196 -17.57 -7.64 8.80
C ARG A 196 -17.38 -8.48 10.06
N ARG A 197 -16.28 -8.26 10.78
CA ARG A 197 -16.01 -8.91 12.07
C ARG A 197 -15.77 -7.86 13.15
N ARG A 198 -16.34 -8.10 14.33
CA ARG A 198 -16.14 -7.32 15.55
C ARG A 198 -15.31 -8.14 16.53
N SER A 199 -14.28 -7.52 17.10
CA SER A 199 -13.45 -8.10 18.16
C SER A 199 -13.39 -7.12 19.33
N PRO A 200 -13.99 -7.43 20.50
CA PRO A 200 -13.74 -6.69 21.72
C PRO A 200 -12.34 -7.06 22.27
N CYS A 201 -11.53 -6.06 22.65
CA CYS A 201 -10.23 -6.28 23.27
C CYS A 201 -10.14 -5.56 24.62
N ALA A 202 -9.95 -6.34 25.69
CA ALA A 202 -9.58 -5.82 27.00
C ALA A 202 -8.09 -5.50 27.02
N SER A 203 -7.72 -4.27 27.41
CA SER A 203 -6.30 -3.89 27.54
C SER A 203 -5.81 -4.11 28.98
N ARG A 204 -4.68 -4.82 29.08
CA ARG A 204 -3.82 -5.03 30.26
C ARG A 204 -4.41 -5.84 31.44
N ARG A 205 -3.93 -7.08 31.51
CA ARG A 205 -4.09 -8.11 32.56
C ARG A 205 -5.43 -8.84 32.57
N ALA A 206 -5.31 -10.12 32.19
CA ALA A 206 -6.25 -11.21 32.39
C ALA A 206 -7.56 -11.19 31.60
N ALA A 207 -7.97 -12.42 31.29
CA ALA A 207 -9.32 -12.86 30.96
C ALA A 207 -9.79 -12.74 29.49
N ARG A 208 -9.74 -13.91 28.84
CA ARG A 208 -10.84 -14.55 28.10
C ARG A 208 -11.56 -13.64 27.10
N CYS A 209 -11.14 -13.72 25.84
CA CYS A 209 -12.09 -13.60 24.75
C CYS A 209 -12.59 -15.03 24.41
N TRP A 210 -13.91 -15.17 24.36
CA TRP A 210 -14.73 -16.32 23.95
C TRP A 210 -15.31 -17.20 25.10
N GLY A 211 -16.55 -16.87 25.46
CA GLY A 211 -17.58 -17.84 25.84
C GLY A 211 -18.42 -18.18 24.60
N ARG A 212 -18.85 -19.44 24.55
CA ARG A 212 -19.61 -20.20 23.54
C ARG A 212 -20.42 -19.43 22.49
#